data_AF-A0A1B6I1R5-F1
#
_entry.id   AF-A0A1B6I1R5-F1
#
_cell.length_a   1.000
_cell.length_b   1.000
_cell.length_c   1.000
_cell.angle_alpha   90.00
_cell.angle_beta   90.00
_cell.angle_gamma   90.00
#
_symmetry.space_group_name_H-M   'P 1'
#
loop_
_entity.id
_entity.type
_entity.pdbx_description
1 polymer ?
#
loop_
_entity_poly.entity_id
_entity_poly.type
_entity_poly.pdbx_seq_one_letter_code
_entity_poly.pdbx_strand_id
1 'polypeptide(L)'
;SLRLLPLYSLAQRLVYTGKRRNEVPPHIFAISDGAYVNMLTNKENQSMLITGESGAGKTENTKKVIAYFATVGASTKKPTEEQSKKGTLEDQVVQTNPVLEAFGNAKTVRNDNSSRFGKFIRIHFGPSGKLAGADIETYLLEKARVISQQALERSYHIFYQIMSGAVAGVKQYCMLSNRMEDYYYVSQGKTRIPGVSDFEEFEITDQAFDVL
;
A
#
# COMPACT_ATOMS: atom_id res chain seq x y z
N SER A 1 -17.96 -10.66 -11.70
CA SER A 1 -18.04 -10.47 -10.25
C SER A 1 -16.85 -11.17 -9.61
N LEU A 2 -15.85 -10.43 -9.13
CA LEU A 2 -14.72 -10.99 -8.38
C LEU A 2 -15.22 -11.23 -6.93
N ARG A 3 -15.34 -12.49 -6.53
CA ARG A 3 -15.77 -12.87 -5.17
C ARG A 3 -14.60 -12.65 -4.22
N LEU A 4 -14.77 -11.85 -3.17
CA LEU A 4 -13.81 -11.77 -2.07
C LEU A 4 -13.78 -13.13 -1.35
N LEU A 5 -12.78 -13.96 -1.64
CA LEU A 5 -12.54 -15.20 -0.93
C LEU A 5 -11.70 -14.88 0.33
N PRO A 6 -11.91 -15.55 1.48
CA PRO A 6 -11.19 -15.29 2.73
C PRO A 6 -9.72 -15.79 2.72
N LEU A 7 -9.08 -15.79 1.54
CA LEU A 7 -7.73 -16.31 1.28
C LEU A 7 -6.61 -15.48 1.90
N TYR A 8 -6.90 -14.24 2.32
CA TYR A 8 -5.87 -13.34 2.86
C TYR A 8 -6.06 -13.01 4.34
N SER A 9 -6.93 -13.77 5.01
CA SER A 9 -7.22 -13.66 6.44
C SER A 9 -5.99 -14.00 7.28
N LEU A 10 -5.98 -13.54 8.54
CA LEU A 10 -4.93 -13.88 9.51
C LEU A 10 -4.88 -15.39 9.76
N ALA A 11 -6.03 -16.06 9.84
CA ALA A 11 -6.12 -17.51 9.95
C ALA A 11 -5.40 -18.20 8.78
N GLN A 12 -5.60 -17.71 7.55
CA GLN A 12 -4.90 -18.27 6.40
C GLN A 12 -3.38 -18.06 6.52
N ARG A 13 -2.90 -16.89 6.96
CA ARG A 13 -1.45 -16.66 7.13
C ARG A 13 -0.82 -17.71 8.07
N LEU A 14 -1.47 -18.01 9.18
CA LEU A 14 -1.00 -18.99 10.16
C LEU A 14 -0.94 -20.41 9.61
N VAL A 15 -1.86 -20.79 8.70
CA VAL A 15 -1.81 -22.09 8.02
C VAL A 15 -0.52 -22.26 7.21
N TYR A 16 0.04 -21.17 6.67
CA TYR A 16 1.25 -21.18 5.86
C TYR A 16 2.55 -21.00 6.66
N THR A 17 2.47 -20.59 7.93
CA THR A 17 3.67 -20.32 8.75
C THR A 17 4.43 -21.60 9.08
N GLY A 18 5.72 -21.64 8.72
CA GLY A 18 6.61 -22.77 8.96
C GLY A 18 6.27 -24.01 8.15
N LYS A 19 5.55 -23.87 7.03
CA LYS A 19 5.14 -24.98 6.16
C LYS A 19 5.97 -25.01 4.89
N ARG A 20 6.39 -26.20 4.47
CA ARG A 20 7.08 -26.36 3.19
C ARG A 20 6.10 -26.18 2.04
N ARG A 21 6.59 -25.70 0.89
CA ARG A 21 5.75 -25.42 -0.29
C ARG A 21 4.97 -26.64 -0.81
N ASN A 22 5.42 -27.86 -0.53
CA ASN A 22 4.72 -29.10 -0.90
C ASN A 22 3.69 -29.57 0.14
N GLU A 23 3.65 -28.97 1.34
CA GLU A 23 2.71 -29.29 2.42
C GLU A 23 1.42 -28.47 2.36
N VAL A 24 1.41 -27.39 1.57
CA VAL A 24 0.32 -26.41 1.48
C VAL A 24 -0.01 -26.10 0.02
N PRO A 25 -1.27 -25.78 -0.32
CA PRO A 25 -1.63 -25.46 -1.69
C PRO A 25 -0.98 -24.15 -2.15
N PRO A 26 -0.74 -23.96 -3.46
CA PRO A 26 -0.05 -22.79 -4.00
C PRO A 26 -0.69 -21.47 -3.54
N HIS A 27 0.10 -20.64 -2.85
CA HIS A 27 -0.33 -19.34 -2.35
C HIS A 27 0.87 -18.42 -2.14
N ILE A 28 0.64 -17.10 -2.18
CA ILE A 28 1.71 -16.11 -2.01
C ILE A 28 2.40 -16.21 -0.64
N PHE A 29 1.64 -16.58 0.40
CA PHE A 29 2.17 -16.80 1.75
C PHE A 29 3.18 -17.96 1.82
N ALA A 30 3.04 -19.01 1.00
CA ALA A 30 4.04 -20.08 0.93
C ALA A 30 5.37 -19.59 0.37
N ILE A 31 5.32 -18.66 -0.59
CA ILE A 31 6.52 -18.05 -1.19
C ILE A 31 7.19 -17.14 -0.16
N SER A 32 6.40 -16.33 0.56
CA SER A 32 6.89 -15.47 1.63
C SER A 32 7.50 -16.26 2.80
N ASP A 33 6.87 -17.34 3.27
CA ASP A 33 7.41 -18.22 4.32
C ASP A 33 8.72 -18.85 3.87
N GLY A 34 8.76 -19.42 2.66
CA GLY A 34 9.97 -20.00 2.11
C GLY A 34 11.14 -19.01 2.03
N ALA A 35 10.88 -17.78 1.58
CA ALA A 35 11.90 -16.73 1.58
C ALA A 35 12.38 -16.39 3.00
N TYR A 36 11.46 -16.24 3.95
CA TYR A 36 11.79 -15.94 5.35
C TYR A 36 12.61 -17.05 6.01
N VAL A 37 12.18 -18.31 5.87
CA VAL A 37 12.88 -19.48 6.43
C VAL A 37 14.27 -19.64 5.79
N ASN A 38 14.37 -19.49 4.47
CA ASN A 38 15.66 -19.58 3.77
C ASN A 38 16.62 -18.47 4.20
N MET A 39 16.12 -17.23 4.35
CA MET A 39 16.90 -16.10 4.84
C MET A 39 17.50 -16.40 6.23
N LEU A 40 16.69 -16.93 7.16
CA LEU A 40 17.15 -17.26 8.51
C LEU A 40 18.10 -18.45 8.55
N THR A 41 17.87 -19.45 7.70
CA THR A 41 18.66 -20.69 7.67
C THR A 41 20.02 -20.46 7.02
N ASN A 42 20.04 -19.80 5.86
CA ASN A 42 21.24 -19.61 5.06
C ASN A 42 22.00 -18.33 5.44
N LYS A 43 21.37 -17.42 6.18
CA LYS A 43 21.90 -16.09 6.54
C LYS A 43 22.24 -15.24 5.32
N GLU A 44 21.44 -15.38 4.27
CA GLU A 44 21.58 -14.65 3.00
C GLU A 44 20.32 -13.83 2.72
N ASN A 45 20.53 -12.60 2.26
CA ASN A 45 19.44 -11.69 1.88
C ASN A 45 18.62 -12.28 0.72
N GLN A 46 17.31 -12.03 0.75
CA GLN A 46 16.37 -12.52 -0.27
C GLN A 46 15.73 -11.36 -1.03
N SER A 47 15.31 -11.62 -2.26
CA SER A 47 14.57 -10.67 -3.08
C SER A 47 13.30 -11.30 -3.63
N MET A 48 12.19 -10.54 -3.60
CA MET A 48 10.93 -10.93 -4.24
C MET A 48 10.59 -9.94 -5.34
N LEU A 49 10.56 -10.41 -6.60
CA LEU A 49 10.18 -9.61 -7.76
C LEU A 49 8.76 -9.97 -8.21
N ILE A 50 7.84 -9.00 -8.15
CA ILE A 50 6.46 -9.15 -8.63
C ILE A 50 6.32 -8.43 -9.96
N THR A 51 6.21 -9.19 -11.04
CA THR A 51 6.07 -8.65 -12.41
C THR A 51 4.64 -8.76 -12.92
N GLY A 52 4.33 -8.03 -13.97
CA GLY A 52 3.02 -8.09 -14.64
C GLY A 52 2.63 -6.76 -15.27
N GLU A 53 1.65 -6.80 -16.17
CA GLU A 53 1.12 -5.62 -16.84
C GLU A 53 0.34 -4.69 -15.88
N SER A 54 -0.10 -3.54 -16.40
CA SER A 54 -1.00 -2.63 -15.67
C SER A 54 -2.30 -3.37 -15.32
N GLY A 55 -2.70 -3.36 -14.04
CA GLY A 55 -3.89 -4.07 -13.57
C GLY A 55 -3.65 -5.52 -13.12
N ALA A 56 -2.44 -6.07 -13.24
CA ALA A 56 -2.13 -7.44 -12.82
C ALA A 56 -2.13 -7.69 -11.29
N GLY A 57 -2.49 -6.69 -10.47
CA GLY A 57 -2.54 -6.82 -9.01
C GLY A 57 -1.18 -6.82 -8.31
N LYS A 58 -0.13 -6.26 -8.93
CA LYS A 58 1.23 -6.20 -8.33
C LYS A 58 1.22 -5.58 -6.93
N THR A 59 0.64 -4.39 -6.80
CA THR A 59 0.55 -3.64 -5.53
C THR A 59 -0.21 -4.42 -4.45
N GLU A 60 -1.36 -5.01 -4.81
CA GLU A 60 -2.16 -5.82 -3.90
C GLU A 60 -1.40 -7.06 -3.40
N ASN A 61 -0.68 -7.75 -4.29
CA ASN A 61 0.18 -8.87 -3.90
C ASN A 61 1.32 -8.42 -2.98
N THR A 62 1.96 -7.28 -3.27
CA THR A 62 3.00 -6.71 -2.38
C THR A 62 2.44 -6.44 -0.98
N LYS A 63 1.22 -5.88 -0.86
CA LYS A 63 0.56 -5.68 0.44
C LYS A 63 0.39 -7.00 1.20
N LYS A 64 0.03 -8.09 0.51
CA LYS A 64 -0.13 -9.41 1.15
C LYS A 64 1.22 -9.98 1.63
N VAL A 65 2.29 -9.81 0.86
CA VAL A 65 3.65 -10.21 1.25
C VAL A 65 4.11 -9.44 2.49
N ILE A 66 3.94 -8.11 2.49
CA ILE A 66 4.27 -7.27 3.64
C ILE A 66 3.48 -7.68 4.88
N ALA A 67 2.16 -7.85 4.74
CA ALA A 67 1.30 -8.25 5.85
C ALA A 67 1.69 -9.63 6.41
N TYR A 68 2.17 -10.54 5.56
CA TYR A 68 2.71 -11.82 5.99
C TYR A 68 3.97 -11.65 6.84
N PHE A 69 4.95 -10.89 6.33
CA PHE A 69 6.21 -10.61 7.04
C PHE A 69 5.99 -9.86 8.36
N ALA A 70 5.07 -8.91 8.39
CA ALA A 70 4.63 -8.25 9.61
C ALA A 70 4.08 -9.27 10.64
N THR A 71 3.33 -10.28 10.19
CA THR A 71 2.75 -11.29 11.08
C THR A 71 3.82 -12.24 11.66
N VAL A 72 4.76 -12.73 10.84
CA VAL A 72 5.78 -13.70 11.30
C VAL A 72 6.95 -13.02 12.01
N GLY A 73 7.30 -11.80 11.60
CA GLY A 73 8.35 -10.98 12.18
C GLY A 73 7.92 -10.22 13.43
N ALA A 74 6.62 -10.24 13.77
CA ALA A 74 6.05 -9.50 14.89
C ALA A 74 6.76 -9.77 16.21
N SER A 75 7.08 -8.71 16.95
CA SER A 75 7.56 -8.84 18.33
C SER A 75 6.45 -9.36 19.25
N THR A 76 6.77 -10.29 20.15
CA THR A 76 5.83 -10.75 21.20
C THR A 76 5.83 -9.83 22.43
N LYS A 77 6.68 -8.80 22.45
CA LYS A 77 6.69 -7.81 23.54
C LYS A 77 5.48 -6.90 23.41
N LYS A 78 4.81 -6.63 24.54
CA LYS A 78 3.72 -5.66 24.59
C LYS A 78 4.22 -4.31 24.05
N PRO A 79 3.44 -3.64 23.17
CA PRO A 79 3.79 -2.32 22.70
C PRO A 79 3.94 -1.36 23.90
N THR A 80 4.96 -0.51 23.83
CA THR A 80 5.11 0.61 24.77
C THR A 80 3.98 1.63 24.61
N GLU A 81 3.76 2.51 25.59
CA GLU A 81 2.72 3.56 25.48
C GLU A 81 2.93 4.45 24.24
N GLU A 82 4.18 4.71 23.83
CA GLU A 82 4.49 5.46 22.60
C GLU A 82 4.13 4.65 21.33
N GLN A 83 4.40 3.35 21.30
CA GLN A 83 4.01 2.47 20.19
C GLN A 83 2.50 2.25 20.11
N SER A 84 1.78 2.41 21.22
CA SER A 84 0.31 2.39 21.19
C SER A 84 -0.27 3.62 20.50
N LYS A 85 0.49 4.73 20.46
CA LYS A 85 0.08 5.99 19.79
C LYS A 85 0.54 6.08 18.34
N LYS A 86 1.77 5.66 18.02
CA LYS A 86 2.35 5.68 16.66
C LYS A 86 2.24 4.35 15.91
N GLY A 87 1.49 3.39 16.44
CA GLY A 87 1.47 2.03 15.91
C GLY A 87 2.80 1.29 16.07
N THR A 88 2.76 -0.01 15.80
CA THR A 88 3.96 -0.85 15.80
C THR A 88 4.75 -0.66 14.49
N LEU A 89 6.00 -1.13 14.45
CA LEU A 89 6.80 -1.09 13.21
C LEU A 89 6.07 -1.83 12.07
N GLU A 90 5.43 -2.93 12.42
CA GLU A 90 4.59 -3.74 11.57
C GLU A 90 3.42 -2.94 10.99
N ASP A 91 2.76 -2.12 11.82
CA ASP A 91 1.67 -1.23 11.40
C ASP A 91 2.18 -0.14 10.46
N GLN A 92 3.30 0.50 10.79
CA GLN A 92 3.92 1.56 9.97
C GLN A 92 4.23 1.07 8.54
N VAL A 93 4.80 -0.13 8.40
CA VAL A 93 5.11 -0.71 7.08
C VAL A 93 3.83 -0.95 6.28
N VAL A 94 2.73 -1.34 6.93
CA VAL A 94 1.43 -1.53 6.26
C VAL A 94 0.79 -0.19 5.88
N GLN A 95 0.77 0.77 6.81
CA GLN A 95 0.16 2.10 6.66
C GLN A 95 0.89 3.02 5.69
N THR A 96 2.15 2.71 5.35
CA THR A 96 2.83 3.43 4.27
C THR A 96 2.13 3.25 2.90
N ASN A 97 1.36 2.16 2.69
CA ASN A 97 0.71 1.93 1.41
C ASN A 97 -0.41 2.95 1.10
N PRO A 98 -1.40 3.21 1.97
CA PRO A 98 -2.37 4.29 1.77
C PRO A 98 -1.74 5.61 1.32
N VAL A 99 -0.69 6.05 2.01
CA VAL A 99 0.04 7.29 1.67
C VAL A 99 0.64 7.19 0.26
N LEU A 100 1.37 6.13 -0.04
CA LEU A 100 1.98 5.94 -1.36
C LEU A 100 0.93 5.84 -2.48
N GLU A 101 -0.25 5.29 -2.21
CA GLU A 101 -1.33 5.18 -3.19
C GLU A 101 -2.03 6.51 -3.42
N ALA A 102 -2.29 7.29 -2.36
CA ALA A 102 -2.85 8.63 -2.48
C ALA A 102 -2.00 9.51 -3.42
N PHE A 103 -0.68 9.52 -3.21
CA PHE A 103 0.25 10.37 -3.96
C PHE A 103 0.77 9.78 -5.26
N GLY A 104 0.82 8.45 -5.39
CA GLY A 104 1.50 7.76 -6.48
C GLY A 104 0.57 6.96 -7.40
N ASN A 105 -0.69 6.74 -7.03
CA ASN A 105 -1.67 6.06 -7.88
C ASN A 105 -2.62 7.06 -8.53
N ALA A 106 -3.13 6.65 -9.69
CA ALA A 106 -4.12 7.41 -10.44
C ALA A 106 -5.04 6.46 -11.23
N LYS A 107 -6.17 6.99 -11.72
CA LYS A 107 -7.02 6.27 -12.67
C LYS A 107 -6.44 6.34 -14.08
N THR A 108 -6.36 5.19 -14.71
CA THR A 108 -6.08 5.02 -16.13
C THR A 108 -7.33 4.47 -16.85
N VAL A 109 -7.24 4.33 -18.17
CA VAL A 109 -8.31 3.72 -18.98
C VAL A 109 -8.61 2.28 -18.54
N ARG A 110 -7.59 1.51 -18.12
CA ARG A 110 -7.72 0.08 -17.83
C ARG A 110 -7.76 -0.27 -16.33
N ASN A 111 -7.30 0.63 -15.47
CA ASN A 111 -7.17 0.38 -14.04
C ASN A 111 -7.47 1.66 -13.25
N ASP A 112 -8.42 1.57 -12.33
CA ASP A 112 -8.86 2.68 -11.48
C ASP A 112 -7.86 3.06 -10.39
N ASN A 113 -7.02 2.11 -9.97
CA ASN A 113 -5.98 2.32 -8.96
C ASN A 113 -4.62 1.88 -9.50
N SER A 114 -4.08 2.63 -10.46
CA SER A 114 -2.83 2.29 -11.15
C SER A 114 -1.65 3.03 -10.54
N SER A 115 -0.67 2.30 -10.00
CA SER A 115 0.59 2.90 -9.54
C SER A 115 1.38 3.45 -10.74
N ARG A 116 1.69 4.75 -10.68
CA ARG A 116 2.44 5.49 -11.72
C ARG A 116 3.86 5.83 -11.27
N PHE A 117 4.39 5.00 -10.38
CA PHE A 117 5.75 5.02 -9.87
C PHE A 117 6.17 3.58 -9.58
N GLY A 118 7.47 3.34 -9.59
CA GLY A 118 8.07 2.13 -9.07
C GLY A 118 8.42 2.28 -7.59
N LYS A 119 8.39 1.17 -6.86
CA LYS A 119 8.78 1.11 -5.46
C LYS A 119 9.65 -0.12 -5.21
N PHE A 120 10.76 0.09 -4.52
CA PHE A 120 11.63 -0.95 -4.01
C PHE A 120 11.59 -0.92 -2.50
N ILE A 121 11.05 -1.98 -1.90
CA ILE A 121 10.81 -2.08 -0.47
C ILE A 121 11.84 -3.05 0.09
N ARG A 122 12.71 -2.56 0.98
CA ARG A 122 13.63 -3.37 1.75
C ARG A 122 13.03 -3.60 3.12
N ILE A 123 12.89 -4.87 3.51
CA ILE A 123 12.38 -5.26 4.82
C ILE A 123 13.56 -5.87 5.57
N HIS A 124 13.91 -5.26 6.71
CA HIS A 124 15.05 -5.67 7.51
C HIS A 124 14.60 -6.57 8.65
N PHE A 125 15.25 -7.72 8.79
CA PHE A 125 15.06 -8.62 9.91
C PHE A 125 16.33 -8.66 10.75
N GLY A 126 16.16 -8.60 12.07
CA GLY A 126 17.27 -8.73 13.01
C GLY A 126 17.75 -10.17 13.16
N PRO A 127 18.83 -10.41 13.93
CA PRO A 127 19.43 -11.74 14.10
C PRO A 127 18.48 -12.81 14.65
N SER A 128 17.44 -12.39 15.41
CA SER A 128 16.41 -13.28 15.96
C SER A 128 15.23 -13.52 15.00
N GLY A 129 15.32 -13.05 13.75
CA GLY A 129 14.25 -13.09 12.76
C GLY A 129 13.09 -12.12 12.98
N LYS A 130 13.21 -11.21 13.95
CA LYS A 130 12.20 -10.18 14.19
C LYS A 130 12.36 -9.01 13.24
N LEU A 131 11.24 -8.39 12.88
CA LEU A 131 11.24 -7.21 12.04
C LEU A 131 12.05 -6.10 12.74
N ALA A 132 13.05 -5.56 12.05
CA ALA A 132 13.97 -4.55 12.56
C ALA A 132 13.79 -3.19 11.90
N GLY A 133 13.28 -3.15 10.67
CA GLY A 133 12.99 -1.91 9.96
C GLY A 133 12.47 -2.16 8.55
N ALA A 134 12.12 -1.09 7.84
CA ALA A 134 11.88 -1.13 6.41
C ALA A 134 12.28 0.19 5.75
N ASP A 135 12.84 0.10 4.54
CA ASP A 135 13.14 1.24 3.69
C ASP A 135 12.33 1.15 2.40
N ILE A 136 11.82 2.28 1.91
CA ILE A 136 11.10 2.34 0.64
C ILE A 136 11.79 3.35 -0.27
N GLU A 137 12.31 2.86 -1.38
CA GLU A 137 12.85 3.69 -2.45
C GLU A 137 11.84 3.79 -3.58
N THR A 138 11.44 5.02 -3.92
CA THR A 138 10.53 5.29 -5.04
C THR A 138 11.31 5.74 -6.26
N TYR A 139 10.91 5.29 -7.44
CA TYR A 139 11.54 5.66 -8.70
C TYR A 139 10.50 5.91 -9.80
N LEU A 140 10.85 6.77 -10.76
CA LEU A 140 10.09 6.99 -12.00
C LEU A 140 8.60 7.37 -11.80
N LEU A 141 8.32 8.33 -10.92
CA LEU A 141 6.98 8.93 -10.84
C LEU A 141 6.63 9.61 -12.18
N GLU A 142 5.46 9.32 -12.73
CA GLU A 142 4.97 9.92 -13.97
C GLU A 142 4.54 11.38 -13.76
N LYS A 143 5.52 12.30 -13.81
CA LYS A 143 5.30 13.74 -13.57
C LYS A 143 4.32 14.38 -14.56
N ALA A 144 4.29 13.89 -15.80
CA ALA A 144 3.42 14.42 -16.86
C ALA A 144 1.92 14.35 -16.50
N ARG A 145 1.55 13.42 -15.61
CA ARG A 145 0.16 13.27 -15.15
C ARG A 145 -0.34 14.44 -14.30
N VAL A 146 0.56 15.21 -13.68
CA VAL A 146 0.18 16.40 -12.92
C VAL A 146 -0.31 17.52 -13.86
N ILE A 147 0.32 17.67 -15.02
CA ILE A 147 0.04 18.79 -15.93
C ILE A 147 -1.09 18.49 -16.93
N SER A 148 -1.29 17.22 -17.28
CA SER A 148 -2.27 16.82 -18.29
C SER A 148 -2.84 15.43 -18.04
N GLN A 149 -4.11 15.24 -18.40
CA GLN A 149 -4.78 13.94 -18.36
C GLN A 149 -5.56 13.71 -19.65
N GLN A 150 -5.60 12.47 -20.11
CA GLN A 150 -6.52 12.06 -21.18
C GLN A 150 -7.96 12.00 -20.65
N ALA A 151 -8.96 12.11 -21.53
CA ALA A 151 -10.37 12.27 -21.17
C ALA A 151 -10.96 11.18 -20.24
N LEU A 152 -10.39 9.97 -20.26
CA LEU A 152 -10.83 8.83 -19.44
C LEU A 152 -9.92 8.55 -18.23
N GLU A 153 -8.88 9.35 -18.05
CA GLU A 153 -7.93 9.24 -16.95
C GLU A 153 -8.24 10.26 -15.86
N ARG A 154 -7.72 10.03 -14.66
CA ARG A 154 -7.76 10.95 -13.52
C ARG A 154 -6.33 11.26 -13.12
N SER A 155 -6.09 12.41 -12.50
CA SER A 155 -4.79 12.71 -11.89
C SER A 155 -4.58 11.88 -10.61
N TYR A 156 -3.52 12.15 -9.87
CA TYR A 156 -3.23 11.45 -8.61
C TYR A 156 -4.36 11.60 -7.58
N HIS A 157 -4.64 10.54 -6.83
CA HIS A 157 -5.82 10.44 -5.98
C HIS A 157 -5.90 11.53 -4.91
N ILE A 158 -4.75 11.90 -4.33
CA ILE A 158 -4.63 12.88 -3.25
C ILE A 158 -5.31 14.22 -3.57
N PHE A 159 -5.29 14.67 -4.83
CA PHE A 159 -5.91 15.96 -5.20
C PHE A 159 -7.42 15.97 -4.96
N TYR A 160 -8.08 14.85 -5.22
CA TYR A 160 -9.53 14.72 -5.09
C TYR A 160 -9.92 14.34 -3.66
N GLN A 161 -9.07 13.55 -2.98
CA GLN A 161 -9.17 13.25 -1.56
C GLN A 161 -9.16 14.53 -0.73
N ILE A 162 -8.19 15.43 -0.93
CA ILE A 162 -8.12 16.72 -0.23
C ILE A 162 -9.36 17.59 -0.54
N MET A 163 -9.83 17.60 -1.79
CA MET A 163 -11.00 18.36 -2.22
C MET A 163 -12.33 17.86 -1.62
N SER A 164 -12.37 16.60 -1.17
CA SER A 164 -13.55 15.95 -0.58
C SER A 164 -14.01 16.62 0.73
N GLY A 165 -13.08 17.25 1.45
CA GLY A 165 -13.35 17.88 2.75
C GLY A 165 -13.48 16.89 3.92
N ALA A 166 -12.97 15.66 3.79
CA ALA A 166 -13.04 14.67 4.86
C ALA A 166 -12.28 15.08 6.13
N VAL A 167 -11.07 15.60 5.97
CA VAL A 167 -10.28 16.13 7.07
C VAL A 167 -10.62 17.61 7.26
N ALA A 168 -11.15 17.93 8.44
CA ALA A 168 -11.60 19.28 8.77
C ALA A 168 -10.44 20.29 8.71
N GLY A 169 -10.69 21.46 8.11
CA GLY A 169 -9.71 22.55 8.05
C GLY A 169 -8.71 22.47 6.91
N VAL A 170 -8.42 21.28 6.35
CA VAL A 170 -7.42 21.14 5.28
C VAL A 170 -7.81 21.93 4.04
N LYS A 171 -9.08 21.85 3.63
CA LYS A 171 -9.58 22.56 2.45
C LYS A 171 -9.47 24.07 2.59
N GLN A 172 -9.78 24.59 3.78
CA GLN A 172 -9.65 26.01 4.12
C GLN A 172 -8.19 26.45 4.17
N TYR A 173 -7.33 25.64 4.81
CA TYR A 173 -5.89 25.90 4.92
C TYR A 173 -5.22 25.97 3.54
N CYS A 174 -5.59 25.07 2.63
CA CYS A 174 -5.11 25.04 1.26
C CYS A 174 -5.81 26.06 0.32
N MET A 175 -6.74 26.87 0.85
CA MET A 175 -7.52 27.87 0.10
C MET A 175 -8.26 27.27 -1.10
N LEU A 176 -8.86 26.09 -0.91
CA LEU A 176 -9.50 25.35 -1.98
C LEU A 176 -10.99 25.72 -2.14
N SER A 177 -11.44 25.78 -3.38
CA SER A 177 -12.83 26.02 -3.77
C SER A 177 -13.68 24.77 -3.60
N ASN A 178 -14.99 24.89 -3.81
CA ASN A 178 -15.91 23.75 -3.73
C ASN A 178 -16.06 22.98 -5.05
N ARG A 179 -15.40 23.40 -6.13
CA ARG A 179 -15.58 22.83 -7.46
C ARG A 179 -14.26 22.31 -8.00
N MET A 180 -14.27 21.07 -8.49
CA MET A 180 -13.07 20.48 -9.08
C MET A 180 -12.67 21.20 -10.37
N GLU A 181 -13.65 21.72 -11.10
CA GLU A 181 -13.47 22.37 -12.40
C GLU A 181 -12.73 23.70 -12.34
N ASP A 182 -12.60 24.29 -11.14
CA ASP A 182 -11.80 25.49 -10.92
C ASP A 182 -10.29 25.20 -11.05
N TYR A 183 -9.89 23.92 -11.03
CA TYR A 183 -8.51 23.46 -11.05
C TYR A 183 -8.17 22.70 -12.34
N TYR A 184 -7.75 23.44 -13.37
CA TYR A 184 -7.45 22.90 -14.70
C TYR A 184 -6.56 21.66 -14.70
N TYR A 185 -5.52 21.61 -13.87
CA TYR A 185 -4.57 20.48 -13.83
C TYR A 185 -5.13 19.17 -13.25
N VAL A 186 -6.34 19.17 -12.73
CA VAL A 186 -6.97 17.99 -12.11
C VAL A 186 -8.39 17.74 -12.62
N SER A 187 -8.83 18.53 -13.61
CA SER A 187 -10.18 18.46 -14.20
C SER A 187 -10.20 18.28 -15.72
N GLN A 188 -9.06 18.02 -16.38
CA GLN A 188 -9.01 17.74 -17.83
C GLN A 188 -9.63 16.38 -18.18
N GLY A 189 -9.53 15.41 -17.28
CA GLY A 189 -10.07 14.06 -17.43
C GLY A 189 -11.28 13.79 -16.54
N LYS A 190 -11.37 12.55 -16.04
CA LYS A 190 -12.37 12.15 -15.04
C LYS A 190 -12.02 12.72 -13.67
N THR A 191 -13.05 13.11 -12.92
CA THR A 191 -12.90 13.62 -11.54
C THR A 191 -13.43 12.65 -10.48
N ARG A 192 -14.07 11.55 -10.89
CA ARG A 192 -14.65 10.54 -10.01
C ARG A 192 -14.30 9.13 -10.49
N ILE A 193 -14.22 8.21 -9.54
CA ILE A 193 -14.04 6.77 -9.78
C ILE A 193 -15.30 6.06 -9.27
N PRO A 194 -16.00 5.27 -10.10
CA PRO A 194 -17.20 4.54 -9.66
C PRO A 194 -16.90 3.60 -8.49
N GLY A 195 -17.69 3.70 -7.42
CA GLY A 195 -17.58 2.81 -6.26
C GLY A 195 -16.43 3.12 -5.29
N VAL A 196 -15.71 4.24 -5.48
CA VAL A 196 -14.66 4.70 -4.57
C VAL A 196 -15.07 6.04 -3.97
N SER A 197 -14.96 6.16 -2.64
CA SER A 197 -15.23 7.37 -1.90
C SER A 197 -13.94 8.13 -1.63
N ASP A 198 -13.70 9.24 -2.34
CA ASP A 198 -12.53 10.09 -2.09
C ASP A 198 -12.53 10.68 -0.66
N PHE A 199 -13.70 10.73 0.00
CA PHE A 199 -13.83 11.15 1.40
C PHE A 199 -13.25 10.08 2.34
N GLU A 200 -13.74 8.84 2.26
CA GLU A 200 -13.28 7.73 3.12
C GLU A 200 -11.79 7.43 2.87
N GLU A 201 -11.35 7.47 1.62
CA GLU A 201 -9.94 7.27 1.27
C GLU A 201 -9.04 8.38 1.84
N PHE A 202 -9.55 9.61 1.98
CA PHE A 202 -8.79 10.68 2.60
C PHE A 202 -8.66 10.49 4.11
N GLU A 203 -9.72 10.04 4.80
CA GLU A 203 -9.65 9.69 6.23
C GLU A 203 -8.63 8.58 6.47
N ILE A 204 -8.61 7.55 5.62
CA ILE A 204 -7.63 6.47 5.72
C ILE A 204 -6.20 7.00 5.52
N THR A 205 -6.02 7.91 4.56
CA THR A 205 -4.71 8.52 4.27
C THR A 205 -4.23 9.40 5.43
N ASP A 206 -5.12 10.19 6.01
CA ASP A 206 -4.85 11.06 7.17
C ASP A 206 -4.46 10.24 8.40
N GLN A 207 -5.25 9.22 8.74
CA GLN A 207 -4.94 8.28 9.82
C GLN A 207 -3.61 7.54 9.59
N ALA A 208 -3.27 7.24 8.33
CA ALA A 208 -2.00 6.61 8.01
C ALA A 208 -0.81 7.55 8.33
N PHE A 209 -0.94 8.86 8.18
CA PHE A 209 0.09 9.82 8.61
C PHE A 209 0.24 9.90 10.13
N ASP A 210 -0.83 9.72 10.91
CA ASP A 210 -0.73 9.68 12.38
C ASP A 210 0.05 8.46 12.89
N VAL A 211 0.02 7.35 12.14
CA VAL A 211 0.76 6.12 12.46
C VAL A 211 2.24 6.22 12.05
N LEU A 212 2.61 7.00 11.04
CA LEU A 212 4.00 7.12 10.56
C LEU A 212 4.83 8.10 11.41
#